data_AF-A0A8S9YHE4-F1
#
_entry.id   AF-A0A8S9YHE4-F1
#
_cell.length_a   1.000
_cell.length_b   1.000
_cell.length_c   1.000
_cell.angle_alpha   90.00
_cell.angle_beta   90.00
_cell.angle_gamma   90.00
#
_symmetry.space_group_name_H-M   'P 1'
#
loop_
_entity.id
_entity.type
_entity.pdbx_description
1 polymer ?
#
loop_
_entity_poly.entity_id
_entity_poly.type
_entity_poly.pdbx_seq_one_letter_code
_entity_poly.pdbx_strand_id
1 'polypeptide(L)'
;MSGMQFIYGIHPVLAALTYKQRTISRLFLREDYFCNTSHEHPLTRSWISRIQILSREIGIPILATSFDDLKRLVNGRSHQGVVLEAGPLPIEEITRRSVSNWLREHANKASDDCLAQQPCRPLILLLDHLTDVMNVGSILRSAVFFGTRTVIFSCSPCVVPSALISKLSAGAMECLRYFRLSSTVQDINVLRDAGFLFVGTVGNDTSEGGDSRYRASCLLRPYEVGFGDDGGTGISPRPLVLVLGSESNGISAEVMNVCHLLVRIVGSHDSTIAGPDAGCSPIPTSLNVAVSTGILLCQLTKLRHDNELMRKIA
;
A
#
# COMPACT_ATOMS: atom_id res chain seq x y z
N MET A 1 15.00 -5.36 20.26
CA MET A 1 16.16 -5.50 19.36
C MET A 1 15.70 -6.23 18.12
N SER A 2 15.33 -5.52 17.05
CA SER A 2 14.95 -6.18 15.80
C SER A 2 16.21 -6.54 15.05
N GLY A 3 16.46 -7.85 14.89
CA GLY A 3 17.57 -8.36 14.08
C GLY A 3 17.46 -7.93 12.62
N MET A 4 18.60 -8.00 11.92
CA MET A 4 18.64 -7.92 10.47
C MET A 4 17.76 -9.02 9.86
N GLN A 5 17.21 -8.76 8.68
CA GLN A 5 16.44 -9.70 7.87
C GLN A 5 16.97 -9.75 6.44
N PHE A 6 16.69 -10.85 5.74
CA PHE A 6 17.05 -11.03 4.34
C PHE A 6 15.88 -10.68 3.42
N ILE A 7 16.02 -9.59 2.67
CA ILE A 7 15.14 -9.22 1.56
C ILE A 7 15.66 -9.92 0.30
N TYR A 8 14.78 -10.36 -0.60
CA TYR A 8 15.19 -11.17 -1.74
C TYR A 8 14.36 -10.91 -3.00
N GLY A 9 14.98 -11.17 -4.15
CA GLY A 9 14.42 -10.85 -5.46
C GLY A 9 14.90 -9.51 -5.99
N ILE A 10 14.91 -9.38 -7.32
CA ILE A 10 15.47 -8.24 -8.03
C ILE A 10 14.75 -6.94 -7.64
N HIS A 11 13.42 -6.88 -7.78
CA HIS A 11 12.66 -5.65 -7.51
C HIS A 11 12.66 -5.23 -6.03
N PRO A 12 12.46 -6.13 -5.05
CA PRO A 12 12.57 -5.78 -3.63
C PRO A 12 13.95 -5.21 -3.27
N VAL A 13 15.04 -5.84 -3.70
CA VAL A 13 16.40 -5.36 -3.43
C VAL A 13 16.66 -4.02 -4.10
N LEU A 14 16.29 -3.89 -5.38
CA LEU A 14 16.43 -2.63 -6.11
C LEU A 14 15.67 -1.49 -5.43
N ALA A 15 14.43 -1.74 -5.00
CA ALA A 15 13.61 -0.75 -4.33
C ALA A 15 14.20 -0.37 -2.96
N ALA A 16 14.64 -1.34 -2.15
CA ALA A 16 15.29 -1.07 -0.86
C ALA A 16 16.54 -0.19 -1.01
N LEU A 17 17.40 -0.48 -2.00
CA LEU A 17 18.60 0.30 -2.31
C LEU A 17 18.28 1.71 -2.84
N THR A 18 17.15 1.86 -3.54
CA THR A 18 16.73 3.14 -4.12
C THR A 18 16.14 4.07 -3.06
N TYR A 19 15.18 3.59 -2.28
CA TYR A 19 14.44 4.42 -1.32
C TYR A 19 15.11 4.54 0.04
N LYS A 20 16.01 3.61 0.39
CA LYS A 20 16.87 3.67 1.60
C LYS A 20 16.10 3.93 2.90
N GLN A 21 14.87 3.43 3.01
CA GLN A 21 14.01 3.64 4.19
C GLN A 21 14.45 2.82 5.42
N ARG A 22 15.34 1.84 5.24
CA ARG A 22 15.83 0.94 6.28
C ARG A 22 17.35 0.87 6.24
N THR A 23 17.96 0.43 7.33
CA THR A 23 19.41 0.18 7.36
C THR A 23 19.77 -0.95 6.41
N ILE A 24 20.82 -0.80 5.62
CA ILE A 24 21.29 -1.80 4.65
C ILE A 24 22.70 -2.20 5.03
N SER A 25 22.96 -3.51 5.10
CA SER A 25 24.20 -4.07 5.63
C SER A 25 25.06 -4.66 4.52
N ARG A 26 24.56 -5.68 3.80
CA ARG A 26 25.34 -6.42 2.78
C ARG A 26 24.44 -6.89 1.65
N LEU A 27 25.02 -6.95 0.44
CA LEU A 27 24.40 -7.55 -0.73
C LEU A 27 25.03 -8.92 -1.02
N PHE A 28 24.22 -9.93 -1.24
CA PHE A 28 24.62 -11.24 -1.75
C PHE A 28 24.11 -11.39 -3.18
N LEU A 29 25.01 -11.66 -4.11
CA LEU A 29 24.72 -11.87 -5.53
C LEU A 29 25.18 -13.25 -5.96
N ARG A 30 24.40 -13.86 -6.84
CA ARG A 30 24.77 -15.13 -7.47
C ARG A 30 26.09 -14.97 -8.24
N GLU A 31 27.00 -15.92 -8.07
CA GLU A 31 28.38 -15.86 -8.60
C GLU A 31 28.46 -15.66 -10.12
N ASP A 32 27.50 -16.19 -10.88
CA ASP A 32 27.42 -16.07 -12.32
C ASP A 32 27.12 -14.63 -12.81
N TYR A 33 26.64 -13.75 -11.94
CA TYR A 33 26.46 -12.32 -12.22
C TYR A 33 27.76 -11.53 -12.33
N PHE A 34 28.88 -12.14 -11.97
CA PHE A 34 30.21 -11.55 -12.14
C PHE A 34 30.90 -12.05 -13.42
N CYS A 35 30.35 -13.07 -14.08
CA CYS A 35 30.89 -13.66 -15.29
C CYS A 35 30.24 -13.05 -16.54
N ASN A 36 31.03 -12.70 -17.56
CA ASN A 36 30.54 -12.15 -18.84
C ASN A 36 29.79 -13.18 -19.74
N THR A 37 29.71 -14.44 -19.31
CA THR A 37 29.23 -15.58 -20.11
C THR A 37 27.78 -15.99 -19.81
N SER A 38 27.11 -15.36 -18.86
CA SER A 38 25.77 -15.78 -18.41
C SER A 38 24.70 -15.51 -19.47
N HIS A 39 24.00 -16.55 -19.96
CA HIS A 39 22.92 -16.47 -20.98
C HIS A 39 21.63 -15.75 -20.51
N GLU A 40 21.73 -14.86 -19.53
CA GLU A 40 20.57 -14.15 -19.00
C GLU A 40 20.00 -13.12 -19.96
N HIS A 41 18.68 -12.91 -19.84
CA HIS A 41 17.95 -11.91 -20.59
C HIS A 41 18.56 -10.50 -20.38
N PRO A 42 18.71 -9.67 -21.44
CA PRO A 42 19.35 -8.35 -21.35
C PRO A 42 18.78 -7.42 -20.26
N LEU A 43 17.46 -7.47 -20.04
CA LEU A 43 16.79 -6.69 -18.99
C LEU A 43 17.26 -7.07 -17.58
N THR A 44 17.45 -8.37 -17.32
CA THR A 44 17.94 -8.85 -16.01
C THR A 44 19.33 -8.29 -15.74
N ARG A 45 20.22 -8.33 -16.73
CA ARG A 45 21.56 -7.73 -16.63
C ARG A 45 21.53 -6.25 -16.29
N SER A 46 20.60 -5.49 -16.89
CA SER A 46 20.41 -4.07 -16.58
C SER A 46 20.02 -3.84 -15.12
N TRP A 47 19.08 -4.62 -14.59
CA TRP A 47 18.70 -4.53 -13.18
C TRP A 47 19.82 -4.92 -12.23
N ILE A 48 20.56 -6.01 -12.52
CA ILE A 48 21.71 -6.43 -11.70
C ILE A 48 22.81 -5.37 -11.69
N SER A 49 23.14 -4.80 -12.86
CA SER A 49 24.09 -3.70 -12.97
C SER A 49 23.65 -2.49 -12.13
N ARG A 50 22.37 -2.12 -12.19
CA ARG A 50 21.82 -1.03 -11.37
C ARG A 50 21.93 -1.31 -9.88
N ILE A 51 21.65 -2.54 -9.44
CA ILE A 51 21.80 -2.99 -8.05
C ILE A 51 23.26 -2.88 -7.60
N GLN A 52 24.21 -3.32 -8.41
CA GLN A 52 25.64 -3.22 -8.12
C GLN A 52 26.09 -1.76 -7.98
N ILE A 53 25.65 -0.88 -8.89
CA ILE A 53 25.94 0.56 -8.84
C ILE A 53 25.43 1.17 -7.54
N LEU A 54 24.14 0.99 -7.23
CA LEU A 54 23.54 1.53 -6.00
C LEU A 54 24.22 1.00 -4.73
N SER A 55 24.62 -0.28 -4.74
CA SER A 55 25.30 -0.88 -3.59
C SER A 55 26.69 -0.28 -3.36
N ARG A 56 27.44 0.00 -4.44
CA ARG A 56 28.72 0.71 -4.36
C ARG A 56 28.55 2.17 -3.92
N GLU A 57 27.52 2.86 -4.40
CA GLU A 57 27.19 4.23 -3.98
C GLU A 57 26.85 4.32 -2.48
N ILE A 58 26.17 3.31 -1.93
CA ILE A 58 25.88 3.23 -0.48
C ILE A 58 27.14 2.80 0.31
N GLY A 59 28.09 2.12 -0.33
CA GLY A 59 29.32 1.63 0.30
C GLY A 59 29.14 0.30 1.06
N ILE A 60 28.16 -0.52 0.67
CA ILE A 60 27.97 -1.86 1.26
C ILE A 60 28.80 -2.92 0.52
N PRO A 61 29.30 -3.96 1.21
CA PRO A 61 29.99 -5.07 0.56
C PRO A 61 29.03 -5.86 -0.33
N ILE A 62 29.56 -6.27 -1.50
CA ILE A 62 28.89 -7.16 -2.44
C ILE A 62 29.60 -8.51 -2.38
N LEU A 63 28.89 -9.54 -1.90
CA LEU A 63 29.40 -10.89 -1.73
C LEU A 63 28.92 -11.77 -2.87
N ALA A 64 29.85 -12.41 -3.57
CA ALA A 64 29.52 -13.48 -4.51
C ALA A 64 29.12 -14.72 -3.70
N THR A 65 28.02 -15.37 -4.07
CA THR A 65 27.43 -16.46 -3.30
C THR A 65 26.79 -17.50 -4.22
N SER A 66 26.96 -18.79 -3.89
CA SER A 66 26.36 -19.89 -4.65
C SER A 66 24.83 -19.86 -4.61
N PHE A 67 24.18 -20.48 -5.61
CA PHE A 67 22.71 -20.55 -5.67
C PHE A 67 22.11 -21.26 -4.44
N ASP A 68 22.73 -22.35 -3.98
CA ASP A 68 22.24 -23.12 -2.84
C ASP A 68 22.39 -22.36 -1.51
N ASP A 69 23.48 -21.62 -1.33
CA ASP A 69 23.66 -20.78 -0.14
C ASP A 69 22.64 -19.64 -0.11
N LEU A 70 22.40 -18.96 -1.25
CA LEU A 70 21.35 -17.96 -1.36
C LEU A 70 19.96 -18.54 -1.02
N LYS A 71 19.67 -19.75 -1.50
CA LYS A 71 18.42 -20.47 -1.21
C LYS A 71 18.29 -20.78 0.28
N ARG A 72 19.38 -21.13 0.98
CA ARG A 72 19.39 -21.31 2.44
C ARG A 72 19.11 -20.01 3.18
N LEU A 73 19.72 -18.88 2.77
CA LEU A 73 19.51 -17.57 3.41
C LEU A 73 18.04 -17.14 3.44
N VAL A 74 17.25 -17.55 2.44
CA VAL A 74 15.85 -17.14 2.29
C VAL A 74 14.85 -18.27 2.57
N ASN A 75 15.28 -19.34 3.25
CA ASN A 75 14.45 -20.50 3.60
C ASN A 75 13.75 -21.14 2.39
N GLY A 76 14.49 -21.38 1.30
CA GLY A 76 13.99 -22.07 0.11
C GLY A 76 13.18 -21.20 -0.86
N ARG A 77 12.95 -19.93 -0.55
CA ARG A 77 12.12 -19.02 -1.36
C ARG A 77 12.83 -18.56 -2.62
N SER A 78 12.06 -18.15 -3.64
CA SER A 78 12.61 -17.68 -4.91
C SER A 78 13.28 -16.30 -4.79
N HIS A 79 14.62 -16.28 -4.81
CA HIS A 79 15.44 -15.08 -4.65
C HIS A 79 15.95 -14.47 -5.98
N GLN A 80 15.84 -15.16 -7.11
CA GLN A 80 16.32 -14.68 -8.41
C GLN A 80 17.80 -14.26 -8.39
N GLY A 81 18.63 -14.96 -7.62
CA GLY A 81 20.07 -14.67 -7.51
C GLY A 81 20.44 -13.39 -6.72
N VAL A 82 19.48 -12.73 -6.06
CA VAL A 82 19.73 -11.47 -5.34
C VAL A 82 19.13 -11.52 -3.94
N VAL A 83 19.96 -11.27 -2.92
CA VAL A 83 19.55 -11.19 -1.51
C VAL A 83 20.24 -10.01 -0.84
N LEU A 84 19.51 -9.25 -0.03
CA LEU A 84 19.99 -8.08 0.70
C LEU A 84 19.74 -8.25 2.20
N GLU A 85 20.79 -8.12 3.00
CA GLU A 85 20.68 -8.04 4.45
C GLU A 85 20.34 -6.60 4.86
N ALA A 86 19.18 -6.42 5.51
CA ALA A 86 18.67 -5.12 5.88
C ALA A 86 17.87 -5.15 7.19
N GLY A 87 17.70 -3.99 7.82
CA GLY A 87 16.90 -3.83 9.03
C GLY A 87 15.39 -3.92 8.80
N PRO A 88 14.59 -3.77 9.87
CA PRO A 88 13.14 -3.58 9.73
C PRO A 88 12.83 -2.24 9.03
N LEU A 89 11.65 -2.14 8.43
CA LEU A 89 11.13 -0.83 8.04
C LEU A 89 10.74 -0.02 9.27
N PRO A 90 10.96 1.30 9.26
CA PRO A 90 10.42 2.17 10.28
C PRO A 90 8.89 2.18 10.19
N ILE A 91 8.24 2.03 11.34
CA ILE A 91 6.80 2.17 11.49
C ILE A 91 6.59 3.20 12.59
N GLU A 92 5.97 4.31 12.25
CA GLU A 92 5.71 5.40 13.19
C GLU A 92 4.35 5.22 13.86
N GLU A 93 4.20 5.73 15.07
CA GLU A 93 2.90 5.81 15.73
C GLU A 93 2.14 7.06 15.27
N ILE A 94 0.81 6.98 15.27
CA ILE A 94 -0.03 8.15 15.01
C ILE A 94 -0.05 9.05 16.25
N THR A 95 0.48 10.25 16.10
CA THR A 95 0.45 11.31 17.11
C THR A 95 0.18 12.64 16.40
N ARG A 96 -0.28 13.66 17.13
CA ARG A 96 -0.45 15.01 16.55
C ARG A 96 0.83 15.51 15.87
N ARG A 97 2.00 15.19 16.44
CA ARG A 97 3.30 15.58 15.88
C ARG A 97 3.61 14.83 14.58
N SER A 98 3.45 13.51 14.55
CA SER A 98 3.74 12.72 13.35
C SER A 98 2.79 13.07 12.20
N VAL A 99 1.51 13.32 12.49
CA VAL A 99 0.53 13.80 11.49
C VAL A 99 0.88 15.22 11.00
N SER A 100 1.25 16.14 11.90
CA SER A 100 1.66 17.50 11.50
C SER A 100 2.91 17.50 10.61
N ASN A 101 3.90 16.65 10.93
CA ASN A 101 5.10 16.49 10.11
C ASN A 101 4.73 15.95 8.72
N TRP A 102 3.90 14.90 8.68
CA TRP A 102 3.43 14.31 7.44
C TRP A 102 2.70 15.33 6.56
N LEU A 103 1.81 16.15 7.14
CA LEU A 103 1.10 17.21 6.41
C LEU A 103 2.07 18.24 5.81
N ARG A 104 3.06 18.70 6.59
CA ARG A 104 4.09 19.65 6.10
C ARG A 104 4.90 19.09 4.94
N GLU A 105 5.30 17.82 5.03
CA GLU A 105 6.03 17.15 3.96
C GLU A 105 5.21 17.04 2.67
N HIS A 106 3.89 16.87 2.77
CA HIS A 106 3.01 16.74 1.60
C HIS A 106 2.55 18.09 1.03
N ALA A 107 2.40 19.12 1.87
CA ALA A 107 2.09 20.47 1.41
C ALA A 107 3.25 21.09 0.61
N ASN A 108 4.49 20.80 1.00
CA ASN A 108 5.69 21.37 0.36
C ASN A 108 6.12 20.65 -0.94
N LYS A 109 5.54 19.47 -1.25
CA LYS A 109 5.92 18.62 -2.40
C LYS A 109 5.10 18.89 -3.67
N ALA A 110 4.75 20.14 -3.93
CA ALA A 110 3.95 20.50 -5.11
C ALA A 110 4.67 20.29 -6.47
N SER A 111 5.96 19.95 -6.51
CA SER A 111 6.72 20.00 -7.77
C SER A 111 7.87 18.99 -7.98
N ASP A 112 8.25 18.15 -7.02
CA ASP A 112 9.55 17.42 -7.08
C ASP A 112 9.48 15.89 -6.92
N ASP A 113 8.29 15.29 -6.98
CA ASP A 113 8.19 13.83 -6.98
C ASP A 113 8.43 13.29 -8.39
N CYS A 114 9.63 12.74 -8.61
CA CYS A 114 10.13 12.22 -9.89
C CYS A 114 9.27 11.10 -10.53
N LEU A 115 8.22 10.63 -9.85
CA LEU A 115 7.28 9.62 -10.32
C LEU A 115 5.93 10.17 -10.79
N ALA A 116 5.60 11.44 -10.51
CA ALA A 116 4.36 12.06 -11.00
C ALA A 116 4.56 13.55 -11.29
N GLN A 117 4.42 13.94 -12.57
CA GLN A 117 4.35 15.34 -13.01
C GLN A 117 3.06 16.07 -12.55
N GLN A 118 2.39 15.58 -11.51
CA GLN A 118 1.06 15.99 -11.09
C GLN A 118 1.09 16.37 -9.61
N PRO A 119 0.29 17.36 -9.19
CA PRO A 119 0.18 17.75 -7.78
C PRO A 119 -0.16 16.52 -6.93
N CYS A 120 0.57 16.33 -5.83
CA CYS A 120 0.40 15.18 -4.95
C CYS A 120 -0.98 15.24 -4.29
N ARG A 121 -1.89 14.33 -4.67
CA ARG A 121 -3.25 14.22 -4.10
C ARG A 121 -3.25 13.08 -3.08
N PRO A 122 -3.04 13.34 -1.78
CA PRO A 122 -2.68 12.30 -0.83
C PRO A 122 -3.76 11.24 -0.67
N LEU A 123 -3.44 10.02 -1.07
CA LEU A 123 -4.23 8.81 -0.84
C LEU A 123 -3.47 7.92 0.15
N ILE A 124 -4.15 7.53 1.21
CA ILE A 124 -3.65 6.73 2.31
C ILE A 124 -4.49 5.46 2.39
N LEU A 125 -3.86 4.31 2.65
CA LEU A 125 -4.58 3.08 2.97
C LEU A 125 -4.55 2.83 4.47
N LEU A 126 -5.70 2.51 5.07
CA LEU A 126 -5.79 1.96 6.42
C LEU A 126 -6.14 0.47 6.31
N LEU A 127 -5.23 -0.41 6.72
CA LEU A 127 -5.42 -1.85 6.72
C LEU A 127 -5.95 -2.28 8.08
N ASP A 128 -7.26 -2.53 8.14
CA ASP A 128 -7.98 -2.88 9.36
C ASP A 128 -8.11 -4.40 9.51
N HIS A 129 -7.36 -4.95 10.47
CA HIS A 129 -7.28 -6.37 10.77
C HIS A 129 -6.95 -7.30 9.58
N LEU A 130 -6.23 -6.80 8.58
CA LEU A 130 -5.73 -7.62 7.48
C LEU A 130 -4.53 -8.45 7.92
N THR A 131 -4.64 -9.77 7.79
CA THR A 131 -3.64 -10.75 8.25
C THR A 131 -3.01 -11.58 7.13
N ASP A 132 -3.66 -11.68 5.95
CA ASP A 132 -3.11 -12.41 4.82
C ASP A 132 -2.06 -11.60 4.04
N VAL A 133 -0.83 -12.13 4.03
CA VAL A 133 0.33 -11.53 3.35
C VAL A 133 0.20 -11.50 1.83
N MET A 134 -0.57 -12.41 1.23
CA MET A 134 -0.80 -12.46 -0.24
C MET A 134 -1.67 -11.29 -0.68
N ASN A 135 -2.78 -11.08 0.02
CA ASN A 135 -3.64 -9.93 -0.15
C ASN A 135 -2.89 -8.62 0.07
N VAL A 136 -2.16 -8.50 1.18
CA VAL A 136 -1.41 -7.28 1.49
C VAL A 136 -0.36 -6.98 0.43
N GLY A 137 0.44 -7.96 0.00
CA GLY A 137 1.43 -7.75 -1.06
C GLY A 137 0.82 -7.21 -2.36
N SER A 138 -0.34 -7.77 -2.74
CA SER A 138 -1.10 -7.34 -3.92
C SER A 138 -1.70 -5.93 -3.75
N ILE A 139 -2.24 -5.62 -2.57
CA ILE A 139 -2.75 -4.29 -2.22
C ILE A 139 -1.65 -3.24 -2.31
N LEU A 140 -0.49 -3.47 -1.68
CA LEU A 140 0.62 -2.50 -1.67
C LEU A 140 1.14 -2.23 -3.08
N ARG A 141 1.19 -3.26 -3.93
CA ARG A 141 1.58 -3.10 -5.33
C ARG A 141 0.61 -2.21 -6.11
N SER A 142 -0.69 -2.46 -5.97
CA SER A 142 -1.73 -1.64 -6.59
C SER A 142 -1.73 -0.22 -6.01
N ALA A 143 -1.52 -0.07 -4.70
CA ALA A 143 -1.47 1.21 -4.00
C ALA A 143 -0.41 2.13 -4.60
N VAL A 144 0.83 1.64 -4.72
CA VAL A 144 1.94 2.40 -5.30
C VAL A 144 1.69 2.72 -6.77
N PHE A 145 1.16 1.76 -7.54
CA PHE A 145 0.82 1.98 -8.95
C PHE A 145 -0.19 3.14 -9.12
N PHE A 146 -1.17 3.25 -8.22
CA PHE A 146 -2.17 4.32 -8.24
C PHE A 146 -1.76 5.59 -7.46
N GLY A 147 -0.50 5.69 -7.00
CA GLY A 147 0.06 6.89 -6.38
C GLY A 147 -0.10 7.00 -4.86
N THR A 148 -0.55 5.94 -4.18
CA THR A 148 -0.56 5.88 -2.72
C THR A 148 0.89 5.82 -2.20
N ARG A 149 1.22 6.67 -1.21
CA ARG A 149 2.56 6.71 -0.60
C ARG A 149 2.58 6.38 0.90
N THR A 150 1.41 6.29 1.53
CA THR A 150 1.29 6.07 2.98
C THR A 150 0.32 4.94 3.27
N VAL A 151 0.71 4.05 4.20
CA VAL A 151 -0.12 2.95 4.69
C VAL A 151 -0.14 2.98 6.21
N ILE A 152 -1.32 2.82 6.78
CA ILE A 152 -1.57 2.74 8.21
C ILE A 152 -2.02 1.31 8.52
N PHE A 153 -1.38 0.67 9.48
CA PHE A 153 -1.84 -0.61 10.04
C PHE A 153 -2.67 -0.36 11.28
N SER A 154 -3.79 -1.07 11.40
CA SER A 154 -4.60 -1.13 12.62
C SER A 154 -3.82 -1.74 13.81
N CYS A 155 -4.45 -1.66 14.99
CA CYS A 155 -3.99 -2.39 16.17
C CYS A 155 -3.94 -3.90 15.90
N SER A 156 -3.15 -4.64 16.66
CA SER A 156 -3.08 -6.10 16.50
C SER A 156 -4.45 -6.76 16.73
N PRO A 157 -4.79 -7.82 15.97
CA PRO A 157 -3.96 -8.48 14.95
C PRO A 157 -3.99 -7.76 13.59
N CYS A 158 -2.81 -7.52 13.00
CA CYS A 158 -2.62 -7.04 11.62
C CYS A 158 -1.23 -7.48 11.13
N VAL A 159 -1.04 -7.58 9.81
CA VAL A 159 0.26 -7.92 9.22
C VAL A 159 1.38 -6.96 9.67
N VAL A 160 2.60 -7.49 9.70
CA VAL A 160 3.82 -6.71 9.89
C VAL A 160 4.63 -6.74 8.59
N PRO A 161 5.21 -5.62 8.14
CA PRO A 161 6.12 -5.60 7.01
C PRO A 161 7.20 -6.68 7.11
N SER A 162 7.38 -7.46 6.04
CA SER A 162 8.30 -8.59 6.03
C SER A 162 8.90 -8.78 4.64
N ALA A 163 10.05 -9.47 4.56
CA ALA A 163 10.69 -9.78 3.28
C ALA A 163 9.75 -10.52 2.30
N LEU A 164 8.81 -11.32 2.81
CA LEU A 164 7.80 -11.99 1.99
C LEU A 164 6.82 -11.00 1.36
N ILE A 165 6.27 -10.07 2.15
CA ILE A 165 5.38 -9.03 1.63
C ILE A 165 6.13 -8.17 0.61
N SER A 166 7.40 -7.83 0.86
CA SER A 166 8.22 -7.10 -0.11
C SER A 166 8.33 -7.81 -1.44
N LYS A 167 8.52 -9.13 -1.42
CA LYS A 167 8.59 -9.96 -2.62
C LYS A 167 7.26 -9.97 -3.36
N LEU A 168 6.16 -10.22 -2.64
CA LEU A 168 4.82 -10.29 -3.20
C LEU A 168 4.39 -8.96 -3.82
N SER A 169 4.79 -7.85 -3.21
CA SER A 169 4.49 -6.50 -3.70
C SER A 169 5.45 -6.02 -4.79
N ALA A 170 6.36 -6.86 -5.29
CA ALA A 170 7.42 -6.49 -6.23
C ALA A 170 8.24 -5.26 -5.80
N GLY A 171 8.54 -5.14 -4.50
CA GLY A 171 9.32 -4.02 -3.95
C GLY A 171 8.51 -2.76 -3.62
N ALA A 172 7.21 -2.70 -3.93
CA ALA A 172 6.34 -1.58 -3.53
C ALA A 172 6.37 -1.30 -2.01
N MET A 173 6.59 -2.32 -1.18
CA MET A 173 6.73 -2.15 0.26
C MET A 173 7.92 -1.24 0.66
N GLU A 174 8.94 -1.10 -0.18
CA GLU A 174 10.14 -0.32 0.11
C GLU A 174 9.98 1.19 -0.15
N CYS A 175 8.92 1.60 -0.86
CA CYS A 175 8.68 3.00 -1.25
C CYS A 175 7.54 3.67 -0.47
N LEU A 176 6.88 2.93 0.42
CA LEU A 176 5.76 3.40 1.21
C LEU A 176 6.23 3.84 2.60
N ARG A 177 5.58 4.88 3.15
CA ARG A 177 5.69 5.26 4.56
C ARG A 177 4.64 4.52 5.39
N TYR A 178 5.03 4.06 6.58
CA TYR A 178 4.17 3.24 7.44
C TYR A 178 3.87 3.89 8.77
N PHE A 179 2.60 3.83 9.15
CA PHE A 179 2.13 4.12 10.49
C PHE A 179 1.44 2.90 11.11
N ARG A 180 1.36 2.87 12.44
CA ARG A 180 0.53 1.93 13.17
C ARG A 180 -0.35 2.66 14.17
N LEU A 181 -1.61 2.22 14.27
CA LEU A 181 -2.51 2.64 15.33
C LEU A 181 -2.11 1.94 16.63
N SER A 182 -1.87 2.72 17.67
CA SER A 182 -1.70 2.28 19.06
C SER A 182 -3.06 2.19 19.77
N SER A 183 -4.00 3.07 19.39
CA SER A 183 -5.39 3.03 19.84
C SER A 183 -6.29 3.48 18.70
N THR A 184 -7.06 2.57 18.12
CA THR A 184 -7.89 2.82 16.93
C THR A 184 -8.73 4.09 17.05
N VAL A 185 -9.47 4.25 18.16
CA VAL A 185 -10.36 5.40 18.37
C VAL A 185 -9.57 6.69 18.54
N GLN A 186 -8.52 6.70 19.37
CA GLN A 186 -7.77 7.93 19.65
C GLN A 186 -7.01 8.41 18.42
N ASP A 187 -6.36 7.50 17.71
CA ASP A 187 -5.49 7.82 16.58
C ASP A 187 -6.30 8.24 15.35
N ILE A 188 -7.47 7.62 15.10
CA ILE A 188 -8.36 8.08 14.04
C ILE A 188 -8.93 9.47 14.37
N ASN A 189 -9.25 9.75 15.63
CA ASN A 189 -9.66 11.11 16.03
C ASN A 189 -8.55 12.13 15.78
N VAL A 190 -7.27 11.79 16.05
CA VAL A 190 -6.13 12.67 15.71
C VAL A 190 -6.10 12.98 14.19
N LEU A 191 -6.32 11.99 13.34
CA LEU A 191 -6.36 12.18 11.88
C LEU A 191 -7.57 13.01 11.45
N ARG A 192 -8.74 12.76 12.03
CA ARG A 192 -9.98 13.49 11.72
C ARG A 192 -9.88 14.96 12.13
N ASP A 193 -9.39 15.23 13.33
CA ASP A 193 -9.17 16.59 13.83
C ASP A 193 -8.15 17.35 12.97
N ALA A 194 -7.26 16.61 12.29
CA ALA A 194 -6.31 17.14 11.32
C ALA A 194 -6.87 17.24 9.89
N GLY A 195 -8.17 17.01 9.66
CA GLY A 195 -8.84 17.23 8.38
C GLY A 195 -8.86 16.04 7.40
N PHE A 196 -8.45 14.85 7.82
CA PHE A 196 -8.43 13.67 6.94
C PHE A 196 -9.84 13.17 6.62
N LEU A 197 -10.10 12.75 5.38
CA LEU A 197 -11.34 12.13 4.93
C LEU A 197 -11.24 10.62 5.04
N PHE A 198 -12.24 9.96 5.63
CA PHE A 198 -12.27 8.50 5.76
C PHE A 198 -13.36 7.90 4.87
N VAL A 199 -12.97 7.00 3.99
CA VAL A 199 -13.86 6.20 3.13
C VAL A 199 -13.67 4.74 3.49
N GLY A 200 -14.71 4.11 4.05
CA GLY A 200 -14.66 2.70 4.45
C GLY A 200 -15.27 1.76 3.42
N THR A 201 -14.64 0.61 3.20
CA THR A 201 -15.20 -0.44 2.33
C THR A 201 -16.06 -1.42 3.12
N VAL A 202 -17.27 -1.68 2.64
CA VAL A 202 -18.20 -2.64 3.27
C VAL A 202 -18.65 -3.69 2.25
N GLY A 203 -18.75 -4.94 2.70
CA GLY A 203 -19.15 -6.08 1.85
C GLY A 203 -20.66 -6.23 1.70
N ASN A 204 -21.41 -5.94 2.77
CA ASN A 204 -22.86 -6.08 2.81
C ASN A 204 -23.53 -4.75 3.16
N ASP A 205 -24.85 -4.67 2.95
CA ASP A 205 -25.64 -3.57 3.47
C ASP A 205 -25.53 -3.54 4.99
N THR A 206 -24.87 -2.52 5.52
CA THR A 206 -24.51 -2.41 6.94
C THR A 206 -25.64 -1.86 7.79
N SER A 207 -26.84 -1.74 7.22
CA SER A 207 -27.96 -1.13 7.92
C SER A 207 -29.28 -1.82 7.63
N GLU A 208 -29.85 -2.45 8.66
CA GLU A 208 -31.30 -2.66 8.81
C GLU A 208 -32.07 -1.33 9.00
N GLY A 209 -31.54 -0.19 8.53
CA GLY A 209 -32.07 1.14 8.87
C GLY A 209 -31.57 2.32 8.03
N GLY A 210 -30.95 2.10 6.87
CA GLY A 210 -30.56 3.16 5.93
C GLY A 210 -29.56 4.18 6.50
N ASP A 211 -28.27 3.79 6.61
CA ASP A 211 -27.22 4.76 6.94
C ASP A 211 -27.00 5.73 5.77
N SER A 212 -27.21 7.04 6.00
CA SER A 212 -27.00 8.09 5.01
C SER A 212 -25.57 8.17 4.42
N ARG A 213 -24.59 7.57 5.11
CA ARG A 213 -23.18 7.47 4.66
C ARG A 213 -22.96 6.31 3.69
N TYR A 214 -23.87 5.35 3.65
CA TYR A 214 -23.73 4.17 2.80
C TYR A 214 -24.01 4.51 1.33
N ARG A 215 -23.15 3.99 0.46
CA ARG A 215 -23.29 4.02 -0.99
C ARG A 215 -23.13 2.62 -1.54
N ALA A 216 -24.22 2.07 -2.07
CA ALA A 216 -24.23 0.86 -2.89
C ALA A 216 -23.68 1.14 -4.30
N SER A 217 -22.53 1.81 -4.38
CA SER A 217 -21.84 2.12 -5.63
C SER A 217 -20.40 2.50 -5.35
N CYS A 218 -19.49 2.02 -6.19
CA CYS A 218 -18.13 2.52 -6.26
C CYS A 218 -18.00 3.77 -7.15
N LEU A 219 -19.04 4.12 -7.93
CA LEU A 219 -19.09 5.34 -8.75
C LEU A 219 -19.32 6.58 -7.87
N LEU A 220 -18.27 6.99 -7.18
CA LEU A 220 -18.25 8.19 -6.34
C LEU A 220 -18.20 9.46 -7.17
N ARG A 221 -18.60 10.57 -6.56
CA ARG A 221 -18.50 11.92 -7.15
C ARG A 221 -17.28 12.66 -6.60
N PRO A 222 -16.70 13.63 -7.35
CA PRO A 222 -15.49 14.33 -6.90
C PRO A 222 -15.61 14.96 -5.49
N TYR A 223 -16.73 15.61 -5.18
CA TYR A 223 -16.94 16.23 -3.87
C TYR A 223 -17.02 15.21 -2.72
N GLU A 224 -17.47 13.97 -2.98
CA GLU A 224 -17.52 12.89 -1.98
C GLU A 224 -16.13 12.38 -1.62
N VAL A 225 -15.13 12.66 -2.45
CA VAL A 225 -13.73 12.25 -2.27
C VAL A 225 -12.80 13.44 -2.00
N GLY A 226 -13.37 14.54 -1.50
CA GLY A 226 -12.64 15.72 -1.07
C GLY A 226 -12.11 16.60 -2.20
N PHE A 227 -12.61 16.46 -3.43
CA PHE A 227 -12.22 17.34 -4.53
C PHE A 227 -12.67 18.78 -4.27
N GLY A 228 -11.72 19.72 -4.25
CA GLY A 228 -11.99 21.15 -3.97
C GLY A 228 -12.16 21.49 -2.49
N ASP A 229 -12.05 20.50 -1.59
CA ASP A 229 -12.03 20.67 -0.13
C ASP A 229 -10.62 20.38 0.37
N ASP A 230 -10.03 21.25 1.18
CA ASP A 230 -8.73 21.01 1.82
C ASP A 230 -8.88 20.51 3.26
N GLY A 231 -10.09 20.48 3.82
CA GLY A 231 -10.37 20.04 5.18
C GLY A 231 -9.61 20.83 6.25
N GLY A 232 -9.14 22.04 5.94
CA GLY A 232 -8.24 22.82 6.82
C GLY A 232 -6.80 22.30 6.88
N THR A 233 -6.43 21.35 6.01
CA THR A 233 -5.09 20.74 5.98
C THR A 233 -4.06 21.59 5.22
N GLY A 234 -4.52 22.56 4.42
CA GLY A 234 -3.69 23.28 3.46
C GLY A 234 -3.30 22.44 2.23
N ILE A 235 -3.86 21.24 2.07
CA ILE A 235 -3.66 20.36 0.92
C ILE A 235 -5.02 20.12 0.24
N SER A 236 -5.16 20.52 -1.02
CA SER A 236 -6.37 20.27 -1.80
C SER A 236 -6.08 19.32 -2.98
N PRO A 237 -6.83 18.21 -3.13
CA PRO A 237 -7.90 17.71 -2.26
C PRO A 237 -7.37 17.21 -0.90
N ARG A 238 -8.19 17.33 0.15
CA ARG A 238 -7.85 16.88 1.52
C ARG A 238 -7.36 15.43 1.53
N PRO A 239 -6.44 15.06 2.43
CA PRO A 239 -5.96 13.68 2.55
C PRO A 239 -7.11 12.68 2.71
N LEU A 240 -7.14 11.66 1.87
CA LEU A 240 -8.16 10.62 1.88
C LEU A 240 -7.56 9.31 2.38
N VAL A 241 -8.16 8.75 3.42
CA VAL A 241 -7.89 7.43 3.99
C VAL A 241 -8.94 6.46 3.47
N LEU A 242 -8.53 5.53 2.62
CA LEU A 242 -9.35 4.39 2.20
C LEU A 242 -9.12 3.26 3.22
N VAL A 243 -10.18 2.88 3.93
CA VAL A 243 -10.15 1.82 4.94
C VAL A 243 -10.54 0.50 4.31
N LEU A 244 -9.66 -0.49 4.45
CA LEU A 244 -9.80 -1.84 3.94
C LEU A 244 -9.91 -2.81 5.11
N GLY A 245 -10.99 -3.59 5.13
CA GLY A 245 -11.26 -4.57 6.17
C GLY A 245 -10.74 -5.96 5.86
N SER A 246 -10.77 -6.84 6.86
CA SER A 246 -10.52 -8.27 6.69
C SER A 246 -11.59 -8.95 5.82
N GLU A 247 -11.25 -10.06 5.17
CA GLU A 247 -12.19 -10.79 4.30
C GLU A 247 -13.39 -11.35 5.07
N SER A 248 -13.19 -11.79 6.31
CA SER A 248 -14.22 -12.44 7.12
C SER A 248 -15.10 -11.46 7.88
N ASN A 249 -14.52 -10.38 8.42
CA ASN A 249 -15.20 -9.47 9.34
C ASN A 249 -15.41 -8.07 8.75
N GLY A 250 -14.81 -7.77 7.60
CA GLY A 250 -14.80 -6.41 7.07
C GLY A 250 -14.02 -5.45 7.97
N ILE A 251 -14.45 -4.18 7.96
CA ILE A 251 -13.92 -3.13 8.84
C ILE A 251 -14.56 -3.23 10.23
N SER A 252 -13.78 -2.96 11.27
CA SER A 252 -14.23 -2.91 12.66
C SER A 252 -15.29 -1.82 12.88
N ALA A 253 -16.16 -2.03 13.87
CA ALA A 253 -17.24 -1.10 14.18
C ALA A 253 -16.71 0.28 14.60
N GLU A 254 -15.60 0.30 15.34
CA GLU A 254 -14.91 1.52 15.75
C GLU A 254 -14.48 2.35 14.55
N VAL A 255 -13.92 1.71 13.52
CA VAL A 255 -13.49 2.38 12.28
C VAL A 255 -14.68 2.74 11.40
N MET A 256 -15.71 1.90 11.34
CA MET A 256 -16.94 2.18 10.59
C MET A 256 -17.67 3.43 11.11
N ASN A 257 -17.69 3.63 12.43
CA ASN A 257 -18.35 4.77 13.07
C ASN A 257 -17.69 6.12 12.76
N VAL A 258 -16.40 6.11 12.42
CA VAL A 258 -15.63 7.33 12.10
C VAL A 258 -15.51 7.58 10.59
N CYS A 259 -15.88 6.61 9.75
CA CYS A 259 -15.95 6.80 8.30
C CYS A 259 -16.98 7.86 7.93
N HIS A 260 -16.58 8.76 7.03
CA HIS A 260 -17.46 9.79 6.47
C HIS A 260 -18.35 9.22 5.37
N LEU A 261 -17.84 8.20 4.67
CA LEU A 261 -18.50 7.53 3.57
C LEU A 261 -18.24 6.02 3.68
N LEU A 262 -19.27 5.20 3.45
CA LEU A 262 -19.15 3.76 3.35
C LEU A 262 -19.49 3.34 1.92
N VAL A 263 -18.59 2.61 1.28
CA VAL A 263 -18.67 2.25 -0.14
C VAL A 263 -18.71 0.75 -0.32
N ARG A 264 -19.56 0.30 -1.24
CA ARG A 264 -19.67 -1.09 -1.66
C ARG A 264 -19.50 -1.20 -3.17
N ILE A 265 -18.78 -2.23 -3.59
CA ILE A 265 -18.76 -2.66 -5.00
C ILE A 265 -19.90 -3.66 -5.18
N VAL A 266 -20.92 -3.25 -5.91
CA VAL A 266 -22.11 -4.07 -6.13
C VAL A 266 -21.82 -5.13 -7.20
N GLY A 267 -22.08 -6.39 -6.88
CA GLY A 267 -22.00 -7.52 -7.80
C GLY A 267 -23.30 -7.71 -8.59
N SER A 268 -23.23 -8.41 -9.73
CA SER A 268 -24.40 -8.70 -10.58
C SER A 268 -25.51 -9.50 -9.88
N HIS A 269 -25.17 -10.23 -8.82
CA HIS A 269 -26.08 -11.12 -8.09
C HIS A 269 -26.59 -10.53 -6.77
N ASP A 270 -26.18 -9.31 -6.41
CA ASP A 270 -26.58 -8.67 -5.15
C ASP A 270 -28.10 -8.43 -5.06
N SER A 271 -28.78 -8.21 -6.18
CA SER A 271 -30.24 -8.04 -6.25
C SER A 271 -31.02 -9.36 -6.11
N THR A 272 -30.39 -10.51 -6.35
CA THR A 272 -31.02 -11.83 -6.32
C THR A 272 -30.92 -12.53 -4.96
N ILE A 273 -30.12 -11.99 -4.04
CA ILE A 273 -29.77 -12.60 -2.75
C ILE A 273 -30.70 -12.08 -1.61
N ALA A 274 -31.75 -11.31 -1.92
CA ALA A 274 -32.72 -10.79 -0.94
C ALA A 274 -33.77 -11.83 -0.45
N GLY A 275 -33.40 -13.11 -0.34
CA GLY A 275 -34.26 -14.20 0.12
C GLY A 275 -33.67 -14.98 1.30
N PRO A 276 -34.45 -15.81 2.02
CA PRO A 276 -34.00 -16.54 3.21
C PRO A 276 -32.81 -17.50 2.96
N ASP A 277 -32.53 -17.84 1.69
CA ASP A 277 -31.42 -18.71 1.27
C ASP A 277 -30.14 -17.94 0.85
N ALA A 278 -30.09 -16.63 1.15
CA ALA A 278 -28.99 -15.72 0.79
C ALA A 278 -27.57 -16.25 1.12
N GLY A 279 -27.44 -16.96 2.23
CA GLY A 279 -26.16 -17.50 2.73
C GLY A 279 -25.73 -18.82 2.08
N CYS A 280 -26.60 -19.46 1.28
CA CYS A 280 -26.37 -20.78 0.69
C CYS A 280 -26.09 -20.76 -0.81
N SER A 281 -25.95 -19.58 -1.43
CA SER A 281 -25.62 -19.47 -2.85
C SER A 281 -24.19 -19.96 -3.13
N PRO A 282 -23.98 -20.80 -4.17
CA PRO A 282 -22.63 -21.18 -4.61
C PRO A 282 -21.87 -20.03 -5.30
N ILE A 283 -22.54 -18.91 -5.56
CA ILE A 283 -21.97 -17.75 -6.23
C ILE A 283 -21.31 -16.83 -5.19
N PRO A 284 -20.07 -16.36 -5.42
CA PRO A 284 -19.41 -15.43 -4.52
C PRO A 284 -20.23 -14.15 -4.32
N THR A 285 -20.44 -13.79 -3.06
CA THR A 285 -21.22 -12.61 -2.64
C THR A 285 -20.35 -11.38 -2.38
N SER A 286 -19.02 -11.54 -2.39
CA SER A 286 -18.05 -10.47 -2.20
C SER A 286 -16.79 -10.70 -3.03
N LEU A 287 -16.12 -9.61 -3.42
CA LEU A 287 -14.81 -9.67 -4.05
C LEU A 287 -13.71 -9.87 -3.02
N ASN A 288 -12.61 -10.50 -3.45
CA ASN A 288 -11.36 -10.49 -2.70
C ASN A 288 -10.91 -9.05 -2.39
N VAL A 289 -10.32 -8.84 -1.21
CA VAL A 289 -9.96 -7.51 -0.71
C VAL A 289 -8.92 -6.81 -1.60
N ALA A 290 -7.97 -7.53 -2.19
CA ALA A 290 -6.98 -6.92 -3.08
C ALA A 290 -7.59 -6.47 -4.41
N VAL A 291 -8.55 -7.24 -4.94
CA VAL A 291 -9.27 -6.91 -6.18
C VAL A 291 -10.16 -5.68 -5.98
N SER A 292 -10.96 -5.67 -4.92
CA SER A 292 -11.81 -4.53 -4.57
C SER A 292 -10.99 -3.26 -4.33
N THR A 293 -9.85 -3.38 -3.65
CA THR A 293 -8.90 -2.28 -3.48
C THR A 293 -8.43 -1.71 -4.82
N GLY A 294 -8.04 -2.56 -5.78
CA GLY A 294 -7.60 -2.10 -7.11
C GLY A 294 -8.68 -1.32 -7.86
N ILE A 295 -9.94 -1.78 -7.80
CA ILE A 295 -11.09 -1.08 -8.43
C ILE A 295 -11.28 0.30 -7.81
N LEU A 296 -11.30 0.38 -6.48
CA LEU A 296 -11.51 1.62 -5.75
C LEU A 296 -10.35 2.59 -5.95
N LEU A 297 -9.11 2.12 -5.88
CA LEU A 297 -7.93 2.96 -6.15
C LEU A 297 -7.97 3.55 -7.56
N CYS A 298 -8.32 2.75 -8.58
CA CYS A 298 -8.45 3.24 -9.95
C CYS A 298 -9.48 4.37 -10.06
N GLN A 299 -10.65 4.21 -9.43
CA GLN A 299 -11.69 5.24 -9.45
C GLN A 299 -11.33 6.47 -8.63
N LEU A 300 -10.80 6.29 -7.42
CA LEU A 300 -10.34 7.40 -6.56
C LEU A 300 -9.25 8.20 -7.26
N THR A 301 -8.30 7.53 -7.92
CA THR A 301 -7.26 8.21 -8.71
C THR A 301 -7.89 9.00 -9.85
N LYS A 302 -8.84 8.46 -10.62
CA LYS A 302 -9.54 9.23 -11.67
C LYS A 302 -10.28 10.45 -11.11
N LEU A 303 -11.18 10.25 -10.16
CA LEU A 303 -11.98 11.32 -9.56
C LEU A 303 -11.12 12.40 -8.92
N ARG A 304 -10.02 11.97 -8.30
CA ARG A 304 -9.12 12.91 -7.68
C ARG A 304 -8.15 13.50 -8.67
N HIS A 305 -7.84 12.96 -9.86
CA HIS A 305 -6.86 13.51 -10.82
C HIS A 305 -7.49 14.21 -12.06
N ASP A 306 -8.74 13.93 -12.42
CA ASP A 306 -9.39 14.37 -13.68
C ASP A 306 -9.77 15.86 -13.71
N ASN A 307 -8.75 16.71 -13.89
CA ASN A 307 -8.92 18.03 -14.51
C ASN A 307 -7.76 18.41 -15.44
N GLU A 308 -6.60 17.75 -15.37
CA GLU A 308 -5.48 18.06 -16.27
C GLU A 308 -5.46 17.23 -17.56
N LEU A 309 -5.89 15.97 -17.52
CA LEU A 309 -5.86 15.11 -18.71
C LEU A 309 -6.94 15.51 -19.74
N MET A 310 -8.12 15.91 -19.28
CA MET A 310 -9.21 16.37 -20.15
C MET A 310 -9.00 17.79 -20.70
N ARG A 311 -8.23 18.65 -20.01
CA ARG A 311 -7.88 19.99 -20.52
C ARG A 311 -6.78 19.99 -21.58
N LYS A 312 -6.00 18.93 -21.69
CA LYS A 312 -4.96 18.79 -22.74
C LYS A 312 -5.48 18.13 -24.02
N ILE A 313 -6.72 17.63 -24.00
CA ILE A 313 -7.36 16.94 -25.13
C ILE A 313 -8.54 17.77 -25.71
N ALA A 314 -8.94 18.85 -25.04
CA ALA A 314 -9.89 19.85 -25.52
C ALA A 314 -9.16 21.10 -25.99
#